data_AF-A0AB35YIF5-F1
#
_entry.id   AF-A0AB35YIF5-F1
#
_cell.length_a   1.000
_cell.length_b   1.000
_cell.length_c   1.000
_cell.angle_alpha   90.00
_cell.angle_beta   90.00
_cell.angle_gamma   90.00
#
_symmetry.space_group_name_H-M   'P 1'
#
loop_
_entity.id
_entity.type
_entity.pdbx_description
1 polymer ?
#
loop_
_entity_poly.entity_id
_entity_poly.type
_entity_poly.pdbx_seq_one_letter_code
_entity_poly.pdbx_strand_id
1 'polypeptide(L)'
;MLNTDGIPATQVAIYVDEVVVGFMMYIYDTLDHESFENEEFYGKKSYFVWHMTIDKRYQGKGYGKLAFEKMLMDIQKMPYMGKQSM
;
A
#
# COMPACT_ATOMS: atom_id res chain seq x y z
N MET A 1 -4.13 -13.50 2.68
CA MET A 1 -4.75 -13.71 1.36
C MET A 1 -3.69 -13.39 0.32
N LEU A 2 -3.51 -14.25 -0.68
CA LEU A 2 -2.58 -14.02 -1.79
C LEU A 2 -3.39 -13.53 -2.99
N ASN A 3 -2.78 -12.71 -3.85
CA ASN A 3 -3.39 -12.41 -5.15
C ASN A 3 -3.24 -13.60 -6.12
N THR A 4 -3.72 -13.43 -7.35
CA THR A 4 -3.68 -14.45 -8.41
C THR A 4 -2.26 -14.88 -8.79
N ASP A 5 -1.24 -14.06 -8.53
CA ASP A 5 0.18 -14.41 -8.74
C ASP A 5 0.84 -15.07 -7.51
N GLY A 6 0.08 -15.32 -6.45
CA GLY A 6 0.62 -15.82 -5.18
C GLY A 6 1.36 -14.78 -4.34
N ILE A 7 1.24 -13.48 -4.66
CA ILE A 7 1.86 -12.38 -3.92
C ILE A 7 0.99 -12.05 -2.70
N PRO A 8 1.56 -12.03 -1.48
CA PRO A 8 0.81 -11.63 -0.30
C PRO A 8 0.63 -10.10 -0.25
N ALA A 9 -0.47 -9.65 0.37
CA ALA A 9 -0.56 -8.27 0.81
C ALA A 9 0.49 -7.99 1.90
N THR A 10 1.20 -6.88 1.76
CA THR A 10 2.09 -6.36 2.80
C THR A 10 1.26 -5.68 3.87
N GLN A 11 1.50 -6.04 5.13
CA GLN A 11 0.79 -5.52 6.29
C GLN A 11 1.81 -4.92 7.25
N VAL A 12 1.64 -3.65 7.59
CA VAL A 12 2.54 -2.94 8.50
C VAL A 12 1.78 -2.27 9.62
N ALA A 13 2.28 -2.43 10.84
CA ALA A 13 1.90 -1.60 11.97
C ALA A 13 2.77 -0.34 12.00
N ILE A 14 2.16 0.80 12.30
CA ILE A 14 2.83 2.09 12.38
C ILE A 14 3.11 2.38 13.84
N TYR A 15 4.37 2.64 14.18
CA TYR A 15 4.81 2.88 15.56
C TYR A 15 5.27 4.31 15.79
N VAL A 16 4.97 4.85 16.98
CA VAL A 16 5.56 6.07 17.55
C VAL A 16 5.98 5.75 18.97
N ASP A 17 7.27 5.89 19.29
CA ASP A 17 7.83 5.60 20.61
C ASP A 17 7.34 4.25 21.18
N GLU A 18 7.48 3.19 20.38
CA GLU A 18 7.06 1.80 20.68
C GLU A 18 5.53 1.57 20.81
N VAL A 19 4.72 2.61 20.65
CA VAL A 19 3.25 2.50 20.63
C VAL A 19 2.75 2.29 19.21
N VAL A 20 1.90 1.28 19.00
CA VAL A 20 1.16 1.12 17.73
C VAL A 20 0.14 2.25 17.61
N VAL A 21 0.31 3.10 16.60
CA VAL A 21 -0.56 4.25 16.34
C VAL A 21 -1.34 4.13 15.05
N GLY A 22 -1.13 3.07 14.28
CA GLY A 22 -1.81 2.90 13.00
C GLY A 22 -1.49 1.60 12.30
N PHE A 23 -2.12 1.42 11.16
CA PHE A 23 -2.03 0.24 10.33
C PHE A 23 -2.03 0.64 8.85
N MET A 24 -1.28 -0.09 8.03
CA MET A 24 -1.33 0.05 6.59
C MET A 24 -1.22 -1.31 5.91
N MET A 25 -2.02 -1.50 4.87
CA MET A 25 -2.04 -2.69 4.03
C MET A 25 -1.97 -2.26 2.57
N TYR A 26 -1.04 -2.86 1.83
CA TYR A 26 -0.91 -2.63 0.40
C TYR A 26 -0.45 -3.90 -0.33
N ILE A 27 -0.76 -4.01 -1.61
CA ILE A 27 -0.43 -5.16 -2.44
C ILE A 27 -0.06 -4.71 -3.85
N TYR A 28 0.82 -5.46 -4.52
CA TYR A 28 1.01 -5.32 -5.97
C TYR A 28 0.04 -6.25 -6.68
N ASP A 29 -0.95 -5.70 -7.36
CA ASP A 29 -2.03 -6.48 -7.99
C ASP A 29 -2.59 -5.80 -9.25
N THR A 30 -3.45 -6.53 -9.96
CA THR A 30 -4.26 -5.97 -11.04
C THR A 30 -5.33 -5.05 -10.44
N LEU A 31 -5.45 -3.83 -10.96
CA LEU A 31 -6.49 -2.88 -10.56
C LEU A 31 -7.80 -3.16 -11.29
N ASP A 32 -8.49 -4.25 -10.93
CA ASP A 32 -9.71 -4.74 -11.59
C ASP A 32 -10.98 -4.66 -10.71
N HIS A 33 -10.92 -3.92 -9.60
CA HIS A 33 -12.11 -3.64 -8.80
C HIS A 33 -13.13 -2.82 -9.58
N GLU A 34 -14.42 -3.12 -9.42
CA GLU A 34 -15.55 -2.46 -10.14
C GLU A 34 -15.53 -0.92 -10.03
N SER A 35 -15.05 -0.39 -8.89
CA SER A 35 -14.90 1.06 -8.69
C SER A 35 -13.90 1.73 -9.63
N PHE A 36 -13.05 0.96 -10.32
CA PHE A 36 -12.04 1.45 -11.24
C PHE A 36 -12.42 1.25 -12.71
N GLU A 37 -13.58 0.67 -13.05
CA GLU A 37 -13.92 0.32 -14.45
C GLU A 37 -13.80 1.48 -15.45
N ASN A 38 -14.00 2.72 -14.99
CA ASN A 38 -13.91 3.94 -15.81
C ASN A 38 -12.55 4.65 -15.72
N GLU A 39 -11.60 4.10 -14.97
CA GLU A 39 -10.28 4.68 -14.77
C GLU A 39 -9.29 4.18 -15.83
N GLU A 40 -8.38 5.06 -16.29
CA GLU A 40 -7.39 4.71 -17.31
C GLU A 40 -6.44 3.58 -16.89
N PHE A 41 -6.34 3.33 -15.58
CA PHE A 41 -5.50 2.27 -15.01
C PHE A 41 -6.25 0.96 -14.76
N TYR A 42 -7.53 0.86 -15.10
CA TYR A 42 -8.30 -0.38 -14.97
C TYR A 42 -7.61 -1.55 -15.66
N GLY A 43 -7.51 -2.69 -14.97
CA GLY A 43 -6.86 -3.90 -15.47
C GLY A 43 -5.33 -3.82 -15.56
N LYS A 44 -4.69 -2.71 -15.18
CA LYS A 44 -3.23 -2.58 -15.13
C LYS A 44 -2.69 -3.07 -13.79
N LYS A 45 -1.46 -3.60 -13.77
CA LYS A 45 -0.77 -3.94 -12.51
C LYS A 45 -0.16 -2.71 -11.86
N SER A 46 -0.49 -2.51 -10.59
CA SER A 46 0.06 -1.42 -9.78
C SER A 46 0.06 -1.80 -8.30
N TYR A 47 0.67 -0.94 -7.48
CA TYR A 47 0.49 -1.02 -6.04
C TYR A 47 -0.84 -0.39 -5.64
N PHE A 48 -1.64 -1.13 -4.89
CA PHE A 48 -2.91 -0.69 -4.33
C PHE A 48 -2.82 -0.65 -2.81
N VAL A 49 -3.21 0.48 -2.21
CA VAL A 49 -3.31 0.64 -0.75
C VAL A 49 -4.73 0.30 -0.32
N TRP A 50 -4.91 -0.86 0.31
CA TRP A 50 -6.22 -1.35 0.75
C TRP A 50 -6.70 -0.61 1.99
N HIS A 51 -5.80 -0.46 2.97
CA HIS A 51 -6.09 0.20 4.23
C HIS A 51 -4.93 1.08 4.64
N MET A 52 -5.22 2.28 5.14
CA MET A 52 -4.27 3.12 5.83
C MET A 52 -5.01 3.91 6.90
N THR A 53 -4.68 3.65 8.16
CA THR A 53 -5.35 4.26 9.30
C THR A 53 -4.33 4.74 10.31
N ILE A 54 -4.62 5.88 10.93
CA ILE A 54 -3.90 6.42 12.08
C ILE A 54 -4.95 6.60 13.18
N ASP A 55 -4.64 6.11 14.38
CA ASP A 55 -5.45 6.31 15.57
C ASP A 55 -5.78 7.80 15.72
N LYS A 56 -7.06 8.10 16.01
CA LYS A 56 -7.57 9.46 16.07
C LYS A 56 -6.76 10.38 16.98
N ARG A 57 -6.16 9.87 18.07
CA ARG A 57 -5.32 10.62 19.03
C ARG A 57 -3.97 11.04 18.44
N TYR A 58 -3.58 10.42 17.32
CA TYR A 58 -2.30 10.62 16.63
C TYR A 58 -2.46 11.27 15.24
N GLN A 59 -3.69 11.53 14.79
CA GLN A 59 -3.95 12.27 13.56
C GLN A 59 -3.54 13.76 13.69
N GLY A 60 -3.33 14.43 12.55
CA GLY A 60 -2.90 15.84 12.51
C GLY A 60 -1.42 16.09 12.85
N LYS A 61 -0.66 15.03 13.18
CA LYS A 61 0.77 15.11 13.57
C LYS A 61 1.76 14.71 12.47
N GLY A 62 1.27 14.39 11.27
CA GLY A 62 2.11 14.01 10.13
C GLY A 62 2.51 12.52 10.04
N TYR A 63 2.12 11.67 10.99
CA TYR A 63 2.51 10.25 10.98
C TYR A 63 2.01 9.48 9.76
N GLY A 64 0.81 9.79 9.26
CA GLY A 64 0.30 9.20 8.01
C GLY A 64 1.21 9.53 6.83
N LYS A 65 1.58 10.81 6.67
CA LYS A 65 2.50 11.24 5.60
C LYS A 65 3.83 10.48 5.67
N LEU A 66 4.44 10.43 6.85
CA LEU A 66 5.72 9.73 7.04
C LEU A 66 5.61 8.22 6.77
N ALA A 67 4.51 7.58 7.19
CA ALA A 67 4.26 6.16 6.90
C ALA A 67 4.12 5.90 5.40
N PHE A 68 3.41 6.78 4.68
CA PHE A 68 3.25 6.68 3.24
C PHE A 68 4.58 6.88 2.48
N GLU A 69 5.38 7.86 2.89
CA GLU A 69 6.72 8.09 2.32
C GLU A 69 7.62 6.86 2.50
N LYS A 70 7.60 6.23 3.67
CA LYS A 70 8.33 4.98 3.92
C LYS A 70 7.84 3.84 3.04
N MET A 71 6.53 3.68 2.87
CA MET A 71 5.96 2.69 1.94
C MET A 71 6.47 2.89 0.52
N LEU A 72 6.51 4.13 0.02
CA LEU A 72 7.05 4.42 -1.31
C LEU A 72 8.53 4.02 -1.43
N MET A 73 9.34 4.31 -0.40
CA MET A 73 10.74 3.89 -0.35
C MET A 73 10.91 2.36 -0.32
N ASP A 74 9.99 1.65 0.34
CA ASP A 74 10.01 0.19 0.40
C ASP A 74 9.59 -0.42 -0.94
N ILE A 75 8.52 0.10 -1.56
CA ILE A 75 8.08 -0.28 -2.92
C ILE A 75 9.22 -0.12 -3.93
N GLN A 76 10.00 0.96 -3.83
CA GLN A 76 11.15 1.20 -4.72
C GLN A 76 12.24 0.13 -4.65
N LYS A 77 12.31 -0.61 -3.54
CA LYS A 77 13.29 -1.70 -3.34
C LYS A 77 12.74 -3.06 -3.75
N MET A 78 11.44 -3.17 -4.03
CA MET A 78 10.80 -4.44 -4.37
C MET A 78 11.10 -4.84 -5.83
N PRO A 79 11.30 -6.14 -6.10
CA PRO A 79 11.66 -6.64 -7.42
C PRO A 79 10.56 -6.44 -8.47
N TYR A 80 9.33 -6.16 -8.05
CA TYR A 80 8.18 -5.99 -8.93
C TYR A 80 8.16 -4.65 -9.65
N MET A 81 8.90 -3.64 -9.17
CA MET A 81 8.95 -2.31 -9.80
C MET A 81 9.67 -2.33 -11.16
N GLY A 82 10.39 -3.42 -11.49
CA GLY A 82 11.12 -3.60 -12.76
C GLY A 82 10.46 -4.52 -13.79
N LYS A 83 9.25 -5.05 -13.55
CA LYS A 83 8.55 -5.96 -14.49
C LYS A 83 7.54 -5.26 -15.40
N GLN A 84 7.52 -3.93 -15.45
CA GLN A 84 6.80 -3.19 -16.50
C GLN A 84 7.75 -2.88 -17.66
N SER A 85 8.02 -3.88 -18.50
CA SER A 85 8.30 -3.81 -19.95
C SER A 85 9.10 -5.03 -20.40
N MET A 86 8.41 -6.04 -20.93
CA MET A 86 8.89 -6.87 -22.03
C MET A 86 7.70 -7.40 -22.81
#